data_AF-A0A6C6Z2M3-F1
#
_entry.id   AF-A0A6C6Z2M3-F1
#
_cell.length_a   1.000
_cell.length_b   1.000
_cell.length_c   1.000
_cell.angle_alpha   90.00
_cell.angle_beta   90.00
_cell.angle_gamma   90.00
#
_symmetry.space_group_name_H-M   'P 1'
#
loop_
_entity.id
_entity.type
_entity.pdbx_description
1 polymer ?
#
loop_
_entity_poly.entity_id
_entity_poly.type
_entity_poly.pdbx_seq_one_letter_code
_entity_poly.pdbx_strand_id
1 'polypeptide(L)' 'MVYGVFPNNDGTFTAMTFTRSKTFKTEAGAQRWLTRNHCE' A
#
# COMPACT_ATOMS: atom_id res chain seq x y z
N MET A 1 -5.74 -12.64 5.43
CA MET A 1 -5.23 -11.27 5.71
C MET A 1 -4.39 -10.85 4.52
N VAL A 2 -4.51 -9.60 4.09
CA VAL A 2 -3.91 -9.14 2.83
C VAL A 2 -2.77 -8.18 3.16
N TYR A 3 -1.57 -8.50 2.67
CA TYR A 3 -0.38 -7.64 2.77
C TYR A 3 0.16 -7.41 1.36
N GLY A 4 0.31 -6.14 0.97
CA GLY A 4 0.81 -5.82 -0.37
C GLY A 4 0.32 -4.48 -0.90
N VAL A 5 0.76 -4.17 -2.12
CA VAL A 5 0.28 -3.03 -2.90
C VAL A 5 -0.67 -3.56 -3.96
N PHE A 6 -1.85 -2.95 -4.06
CA PHE A 6 -2.91 -3.34 -4.99
C PHE A 6 -3.22 -2.18 -5.94
N PRO A 7 -3.16 -2.38 -7.26
CA PRO A 7 -3.58 -1.36 -8.21
C PRO A 7 -5.10 -1.23 -8.18
N ASN A 8 -5.58 0.01 -8.23
CA ASN A 8 -6.99 0.37 -8.32
C ASN A 8 -7.34 0.74 -9.78
N ASN A 9 -8.62 0.61 -10.15
CA ASN A 9 -9.08 0.86 -11.53
C ASN A 9 -9.03 2.34 -11.94
N ASP A 10 -8.78 3.24 -11.00
CA ASP A 10 -8.64 4.70 -11.20
C ASP A 10 -7.18 5.13 -11.41
N GLY A 11 -6.23 4.19 -11.47
CA GLY A 11 -4.80 4.47 -11.63
C GLY A 11 -4.06 4.78 -10.32
N THR A 12 -4.72 4.59 -9.17
CA THR A 12 -4.08 4.69 -7.85
C THR A 12 -3.66 3.31 -7.32
N PHE A 13 -2.89 3.29 -6.23
CA PHE A 13 -2.32 2.09 -5.61
C PHE A 13 -2.64 2.08 -4.13
N THR A 14 -3.31 1.03 -3.66
CA THR A 14 -3.62 0.84 -2.24
C THR A 14 -2.56 -0.06 -1.61
N ALA A 15 -1.77 0.48 -0.69
CA ALA A 15 -0.94 -0.34 0.18
C ALA A 15 -1.77 -0.80 1.39
N MET A 16 -1.75 -2.10 1.68
CA MET A 16 -2.41 -2.70 2.84
C MET A 16 -1.42 -3.50 3.68
N THR A 17 -1.45 -3.26 4.98
CA THR A 17 -0.88 -4.12 6.02
C THR A 17 -2.02 -4.82 6.77
N PHE A 18 -1.67 -5.63 7.79
CA PHE A 18 -2.65 -6.33 8.62
C PHE A 18 -3.64 -5.41 9.35
N THR A 19 -3.21 -4.20 9.70
CA THR A 19 -3.95 -3.27 10.55
C THR A 19 -4.17 -1.90 9.93
N ARG A 20 -3.52 -1.58 8.80
CA ARG A 20 -3.56 -0.26 8.17
C ARG A 20 -3.67 -0.38 6.66
N SER A 21 -4.31 0.60 6.04
CA SER A 21 -4.37 0.74 4.58
C SER A 21 -4.22 2.19 4.17
N LYS A 22 -3.58 2.46 3.02
CA LYS A 22 -3.47 3.80 2.46
C LYS A 22 -3.35 3.79 0.94
N THR A 23 -4.01 4.73 0.29
CA THR A 23 -4.02 4.91 -1.16
C THR A 23 -2.98 5.93 -1.61
N PHE A 24 -2.32 5.67 -2.73
CA PHE A 24 -1.25 6.46 -3.31
C PHE A 24 -1.47 6.64 -4.81
N LYS A 25 -0.98 7.74 -5.37
CA LYS A 25 -1.02 7.97 -6.83
C LYS A 25 0.05 7.15 -7.59
N THR A 26 1.05 6.64 -6.89
CA THR A 26 2.16 5.90 -7.50
C THR A 26 2.45 4.62 -6.73
N GLU A 27 2.80 3.56 -7.45
CA GLU A 27 3.16 2.26 -6.88
C GLU A 27 4.36 2.39 -5.94
N ALA A 28 5.38 3.15 -6.36
CA ALA A 28 6.57 3.40 -5.55
C ALA A 28 6.23 4.09 -4.21
N GLY A 29 5.23 4.98 -4.18
CA GLY A 29 4.77 5.62 -2.96
C GLY A 29 4.07 4.63 -2.02
N ALA A 30 3.22 3.78 -2.58
CA ALA A 30 2.55 2.69 -1.87
C ALA A 30 3.55 1.70 -1.28
N GLN A 31 4.55 1.29 -2.06
CA GLN A 31 5.56 0.32 -1.65
C GLN A 31 6.47 0.88 -0.56
N ARG A 32 6.92 2.14 -0.67
CA ARG A 32 7.67 2.80 0.41
C ARG A 32 6.87 2.90 1.70
N TRP A 33 5.58 3.23 1.61
CA TRP A 33 4.72 3.26 2.80
C TRP A 33 4.53 1.86 3.39
N LEU A 34 4.33 0.85 2.55
CA LEU A 34 4.18 -0.54 2.98
C LEU A 34 5.43 -1.03 3.74
N THR A 35 6.63 -0.78 3.21
CA THR A 35 7.90 -1.12 3.87
C THR A 35 8.05 -0.40 5.22
N ARG A 36 7.67 0.89 5.29
CA ARG A 36 7.72 1.67 6.55
C ARG A 36 6.73 1.18 7.61
N ASN A 37 5.58 0.64 7.21
CA ASN A 37 4.52 0.17 8.11
C ASN A 37 4.59 -1.35 8.35
N HIS A 38 5.62 -2.03 7.84
CA HIS A 38 5.89 -3.45 8.08
C HIS A 38 7.01 -3.69 9.11
N CYS A 39 7.53 -2.62 9.73
CA CYS A 39 8.51 -2.75 10.82
C CYS A 39 7.87 -2.30 12.13
N GLU A 40 7.14 -3.24 12.74
CA GLU A 40 7.12 -3.51 14.19
C GLU A 40 7.33 -5.01 14.36
#